data_AF-A0A2P7TCU7-F1
#
_entry.id   AF-A0A2P7TCU7-F1
#
_cell.length_a   1.000
_cell.length_b   1.000
_cell.length_c   1.000
_cell.angle_alpha   90.00
_cell.angle_beta   90.00
_cell.angle_gamma   90.00
#
_symmetry.space_group_name_H-M   'P 1'
#
loop_
_entity.id
_entity.type
_entity.pdbx_description
1 polymer ?
#
loop_
_entity_poly.entity_id
_entity_poly.type
_entity_poly.pdbx_seq_one_letter_code
_entity_poly.pdbx_strand_id
1 'polypeptide(L)'
;MKKKLQTLLLLLGITVFSVIQLWAQTNTCPVPAGLTSSNITHNSATVSWGAVTGAAGYTVQYKPVTVLSWLTLNVSANTANLTGLLANTTYEYKVRTVCIATSSPNTTVVSDYSPASQFTTLAPPPCPVPTGLVSSNITQNSATVSWAAVSGAVGYTVQYKTAAATTWTTISVTTNSANLTGLLAGTAYQWKVRTVCVAETAGTPVFTVIFHR
;
A
#
# COMPACT_ATOMS: atom_id res chain seq x y z
N MET A 1 15.95 57.56 -11.23
CA MET A 1 16.01 58.65 -12.22
C MET A 1 17.45 58.82 -12.69
N LYS A 2 17.70 58.75 -14.02
CA LYS A 2 18.86 59.32 -14.76
C LYS A 2 20.25 58.77 -14.38
N LYS A 3 21.20 58.45 -15.24
CA LYS A 3 21.41 58.57 -16.69
C LYS A 3 22.65 57.70 -17.01
N LYS A 4 22.66 57.07 -18.20
CA LYS A 4 23.85 56.52 -18.88
C LYS A 4 24.95 57.60 -19.00
N LEU A 5 26.24 57.24 -19.10
CA LEU A 5 26.97 57.15 -20.40
C LEU A 5 28.52 57.24 -20.24
N GLN A 6 29.20 56.41 -21.05
CA GLN A 6 30.51 56.61 -21.72
C GLN A 6 31.86 56.29 -21.01
N THR A 7 32.32 55.07 -21.31
CA THR A 7 33.63 54.63 -21.83
C THR A 7 34.80 55.63 -21.93
N LEU A 8 35.95 55.26 -21.35
CA LEU A 8 37.28 55.65 -21.83
C LEU A 8 38.27 54.49 -21.60
N LEU A 9 38.73 53.84 -22.67
CA LEU A 9 39.85 52.89 -22.65
C LEU A 9 41.17 53.68 -22.71
N LEU A 10 42.04 53.51 -21.71
CA LEU A 10 43.48 53.75 -21.82
C LEU A 10 44.21 52.44 -21.57
N LEU A 11 45.04 52.03 -22.54
CA LEU A 11 45.94 50.89 -22.42
C LEU A 11 47.11 51.22 -21.47
N LEU A 12 47.39 50.29 -20.55
CA LEU A 12 48.69 49.85 -20.01
C LEU A 12 48.55 49.50 -18.52
N GLY A 13 48.58 48.21 -18.20
CA GLY A 13 48.71 47.74 -16.81
C GLY A 13 47.85 46.53 -16.51
N ILE A 14 48.52 45.36 -16.45
CA ILE A 14 48.20 44.18 -15.64
C ILE A 14 46.70 44.08 -15.26
N THR A 15 45.91 43.39 -16.08
CA THR A 15 44.57 42.97 -15.67
C THR A 15 44.71 41.92 -14.57
N VAL A 16 44.60 42.36 -13.33
CA VAL A 16 44.26 41.50 -12.20
C VAL A 16 42.94 40.82 -12.58
N PHE A 17 42.96 39.49 -12.67
CA PHE A 17 41.76 38.67 -12.79
C PHE A 17 40.77 39.10 -11.71
N SER A 18 39.67 39.73 -12.11
CA SER A 18 38.47 39.83 -11.28
C SER A 18 37.31 39.29 -12.09
N VAL A 19 37.39 38.00 -12.39
CA VAL A 19 36.18 37.18 -12.45
C VAL A 19 35.67 37.13 -11.02
N ILE A 20 34.82 38.08 -10.66
CA ILE A 20 33.77 37.78 -9.69
C ILE A 20 32.88 36.77 -10.41
N GLN A 21 33.29 35.49 -10.40
CA GLN A 21 32.32 34.43 -10.53
C GLN A 21 31.42 34.60 -9.31
N LEU A 22 30.22 35.15 -9.51
CA LEU A 22 29.10 34.81 -8.65
C LEU A 22 28.97 33.28 -8.77
N TRP A 23 29.50 32.54 -7.81
CA TRP A 23 28.97 31.23 -7.50
C TRP A 23 27.57 31.53 -6.96
N ALA A 24 26.60 31.59 -7.87
CA ALA A 24 25.24 31.28 -7.49
C ALA A 24 25.30 29.84 -7.00
N GLN A 25 25.53 29.66 -5.69
CA GLN A 25 25.36 28.37 -5.06
C GLN A 25 23.89 28.02 -5.27
N THR A 26 23.62 27.23 -6.29
CA THR A 26 22.29 26.72 -6.55
C THR A 26 21.97 25.88 -5.32
N ASN A 27 21.10 26.41 -4.46
CA ASN A 27 20.52 25.70 -3.33
C ASN A 27 19.66 24.55 -3.89
N THR A 28 20.33 23.53 -4.38
CA THR A 28 19.72 22.41 -5.06
C THR A 28 19.42 21.38 -3.99
N CYS A 29 18.13 21.24 -3.68
CA CYS A 29 17.64 20.10 -2.93
C CYS A 29 17.82 18.87 -3.83
N PRO A 30 18.73 17.93 -3.50
CA PRO A 30 19.05 16.83 -4.41
C PRO A 30 17.90 15.84 -4.55
N VAL A 31 17.75 15.29 -5.76
CA VAL A 31 16.77 14.22 -6.03
C VAL A 31 17.24 12.91 -5.37
N PRO A 32 16.38 12.17 -4.64
CA PRO A 32 16.72 10.87 -4.09
C PRO A 32 17.10 9.86 -5.18
N ALA A 33 18.13 9.05 -4.91
CA ALA A 33 18.57 7.96 -5.79
C ALA A 33 18.57 6.62 -5.04
N GLY A 34 18.79 5.51 -5.75
CA GLY A 34 18.91 4.18 -5.14
C GLY A 34 17.60 3.69 -4.52
N LEU A 35 16.47 3.90 -5.20
CA LEU A 35 15.17 3.42 -4.76
C LEU A 35 15.15 1.88 -4.70
N THR A 36 14.70 1.34 -3.59
CA THR A 36 14.58 -0.10 -3.32
C THR A 36 13.26 -0.41 -2.62
N SER A 37 12.74 -1.60 -2.83
CA SER A 37 11.54 -2.13 -2.15
C SER A 37 11.88 -3.41 -1.41
N SER A 38 11.29 -3.59 -0.22
CA SER A 38 11.54 -4.73 0.67
C SER A 38 10.32 -4.97 1.56
N ASN A 39 10.34 -6.07 2.35
CA ASN A 39 9.26 -6.44 3.27
C ASN A 39 7.88 -6.41 2.59
N ILE A 40 7.82 -6.87 1.34
CA ILE A 40 6.60 -6.84 0.53
C ILE A 40 5.68 -7.95 1.03
N THR A 41 4.49 -7.58 1.46
CA THR A 41 3.40 -8.49 1.83
C THR A 41 2.27 -8.39 0.79
N HIS A 42 1.13 -9.01 1.07
CA HIS A 42 -0.06 -8.85 0.24
C HIS A 42 -0.66 -7.44 0.33
N ASN A 43 -0.47 -6.72 1.43
CA ASN A 43 -1.14 -5.43 1.67
C ASN A 43 -0.21 -4.30 2.15
N SER A 44 1.11 -4.54 2.13
CA SER A 44 2.10 -3.54 2.50
C SER A 44 3.44 -3.78 1.82
N ALA A 45 4.27 -2.73 1.77
CA ALA A 45 5.65 -2.80 1.31
C ALA A 45 6.46 -1.67 1.95
N THR A 46 7.74 -1.93 2.23
CA THR A 46 8.69 -0.89 2.64
C THR A 46 9.48 -0.41 1.43
N VAL A 47 9.40 0.89 1.12
CA VAL A 47 10.21 1.54 0.09
C VAL A 47 11.30 2.38 0.74
N SER A 48 12.52 2.33 0.21
CA SER A 48 13.69 3.03 0.78
C SER A 48 14.56 3.62 -0.32
N TRP A 49 15.35 4.64 0.02
CA TRP A 49 16.23 5.34 -0.91
C TRP A 49 17.51 5.81 -0.21
N GLY A 50 18.49 6.26 -1.00
CA GLY A 50 19.71 6.88 -0.48
C GLY A 50 19.39 8.17 0.28
N ALA A 51 19.94 8.31 1.49
CA ALA A 51 19.75 9.51 2.30
C ALA A 51 20.37 10.73 1.61
N VAL A 52 19.63 11.83 1.61
CA VAL A 52 20.06 13.11 1.04
C VAL A 52 20.49 14.04 2.16
N THR A 53 21.74 14.51 2.10
CA THR A 53 22.29 15.46 3.07
C THR A 53 21.49 16.75 3.07
N GLY A 54 21.09 17.23 4.25
CA GLY A 54 20.27 18.44 4.39
C GLY A 54 18.77 18.23 4.11
N ALA A 55 18.32 16.99 3.92
CA ALA A 55 16.90 16.68 3.87
C ALA A 55 16.24 16.93 5.23
N ALA A 56 15.17 17.73 5.22
CA ALA A 56 14.23 17.86 6.33
C ALA A 56 13.15 16.75 6.28
N GLY A 57 13.01 16.09 5.14
CA GLY A 57 12.13 14.94 4.94
C GLY A 57 12.01 14.59 3.47
N TYR A 58 11.00 13.77 3.15
CA TYR A 58 10.74 13.29 1.81
C TYR A 58 9.23 13.21 1.56
N THR A 59 8.85 13.39 0.30
CA THR A 59 7.50 13.11 -0.18
C THR A 59 7.56 11.89 -1.09
N VAL A 60 6.85 10.83 -0.71
CA VAL A 60 6.65 9.62 -1.50
C VAL A 60 5.31 9.73 -2.21
N GLN A 61 5.32 9.51 -3.53
CA GLN A 61 4.10 9.28 -4.28
C GLN A 61 4.05 7.84 -4.76
N TYR A 62 2.90 7.19 -4.62
CA TYR A 62 2.70 5.80 -5.07
C TYR A 62 1.29 5.59 -5.62
N LYS A 63 1.15 4.67 -6.59
CA LYS A 63 -0.15 4.25 -7.13
C LYS A 63 -0.07 2.86 -7.75
N PRO A 64 -1.20 2.12 -7.85
CA PRO A 64 -1.27 0.99 -8.76
C PRO A 64 -0.96 1.47 -10.19
N VAL A 65 -0.21 0.68 -10.96
CA VAL A 65 0.16 1.05 -12.35
C VAL A 65 -1.08 1.28 -13.23
N THR A 66 -2.18 0.61 -12.91
CA THR A 66 -3.47 0.71 -13.63
C THR A 66 -4.29 1.96 -13.28
N VAL A 67 -3.90 2.71 -12.24
CA VAL A 67 -4.62 3.89 -11.75
C VAL A 67 -3.84 5.15 -12.13
N LEU A 68 -4.52 6.27 -12.36
CA LEU A 68 -3.87 7.53 -12.76
C LEU A 68 -3.50 8.43 -11.57
N SER A 69 -4.30 8.39 -10.51
CA SER A 69 -4.14 9.25 -9.33
C SER A 69 -3.07 8.75 -8.37
N TRP A 70 -2.14 9.63 -7.99
CA TRP A 70 -1.10 9.34 -7.01
C TRP A 70 -1.61 9.53 -5.57
N LEU A 71 -1.29 8.56 -4.70
CA LEU A 71 -1.32 8.74 -3.26
C LEU A 71 -0.03 9.44 -2.83
N THR A 72 -0.09 10.25 -1.76
CA THR A 72 1.06 11.00 -1.26
C THR A 72 1.27 10.72 0.22
N LEU A 73 2.50 10.42 0.61
CA LEU A 73 2.92 10.17 1.98
C LEU A 73 4.19 10.99 2.27
N ASN A 74 4.19 11.75 3.35
CA ASN A 74 5.37 12.50 3.80
C ASN A 74 6.04 11.75 4.95
N VAL A 75 7.37 11.64 4.90
CA VAL A 75 8.17 10.97 5.92
C VAL A 75 9.42 11.78 6.26
N SER A 76 9.94 11.65 7.46
CA SER A 76 11.20 12.28 7.89
C SER A 76 12.43 11.40 7.64
N ALA A 77 12.24 10.08 7.52
CA ALA A 77 13.31 9.13 7.25
C ALA A 77 13.46 8.83 5.75
N ASN A 78 14.58 8.22 5.35
CA ASN A 78 14.83 7.76 3.98
C ASN A 78 14.13 6.43 3.63
N THR A 79 13.01 6.15 4.32
CA THR A 79 12.21 4.95 4.17
C THR A 79 10.74 5.27 4.46
N ALA A 80 9.84 4.55 3.81
CA ALA A 80 8.40 4.65 4.04
C ALA A 80 7.75 3.26 4.03
N ASN A 81 6.90 2.99 5.02
CA ASN A 81 6.06 1.81 5.03
C ASN A 81 4.71 2.15 4.37
N LEU A 82 4.45 1.56 3.21
CA LEU A 82 3.21 1.70 2.47
C LEU A 82 2.26 0.61 2.96
N THR A 83 1.10 0.98 3.48
CA THR A 83 0.09 0.05 4.03
C THR A 83 -1.26 0.20 3.36
N GLY A 84 -2.12 -0.81 3.45
CA GLY A 84 -3.44 -0.80 2.81
C GLY A 84 -3.36 -0.91 1.29
N LEU A 85 -2.32 -1.59 0.80
CA LEU A 85 -2.15 -1.90 -0.62
C LEU A 85 -3.08 -3.05 -1.03
N LEU A 86 -3.39 -3.12 -2.32
CA LEU A 86 -4.12 -4.24 -2.89
C LEU A 86 -3.19 -5.42 -3.07
N ALA A 87 -3.67 -6.62 -2.78
CA ALA A 87 -2.96 -7.86 -3.05
C ALA A 87 -2.80 -8.09 -4.56
N ASN A 88 -1.74 -8.82 -4.92
CA ASN A 88 -1.40 -9.18 -6.30
C ASN A 88 -1.43 -7.98 -7.28
N THR A 89 -0.95 -6.82 -6.84
CA THR A 89 -1.03 -5.57 -7.58
C THR A 89 0.35 -4.95 -7.74
N THR A 90 0.69 -4.58 -8.97
CA THR A 90 1.92 -3.82 -9.23
C THR A 90 1.68 -2.34 -8.93
N TYR A 91 2.50 -1.83 -8.02
CA TYR A 91 2.57 -0.42 -7.67
C TYR A 91 3.80 0.21 -8.31
N GLU A 92 3.64 1.46 -8.72
CA GLU A 92 4.75 2.35 -9.02
C GLU A 92 4.86 3.43 -7.94
N TYR A 93 6.08 3.83 -7.62
CA TYR A 93 6.37 4.87 -6.65
C TYR A 93 7.54 5.74 -7.09
N LYS A 94 7.55 6.98 -6.62
CA LYS A 94 8.61 7.97 -6.84
C LYS A 94 8.77 8.83 -5.60
N VAL A 95 9.98 9.34 -5.37
CA VAL A 95 10.32 10.06 -4.15
C VAL A 95 10.97 11.39 -4.51
N ARG A 96 10.63 12.45 -3.78
CA ARG A 96 11.37 13.72 -3.83
C ARG A 96 11.84 14.11 -2.43
N THR A 97 12.94 14.83 -2.36
CA THR A 97 13.46 15.37 -1.11
C THR A 97 12.75 16.67 -0.77
N VAL A 98 12.54 16.90 0.52
CA VAL A 98 12.08 18.14 1.12
C VAL A 98 13.26 18.70 1.92
N CYS A 99 13.79 19.84 1.53
CA CYS A 99 14.93 20.50 2.19
C CYS A 99 14.51 21.86 2.76
N ILE A 100 15.31 22.40 3.68
CA ILE A 100 15.18 23.77 4.17
C ILE A 100 16.12 24.66 3.36
N ALA A 101 15.63 25.81 2.86
CA ALA A 101 16.45 26.75 2.13
C ALA A 101 17.53 27.35 3.04
N THR A 102 18.79 27.23 2.64
CA THR A 102 19.94 27.76 3.42
C THR A 102 19.88 29.29 3.56
N SER A 103 19.27 29.98 2.58
CA SER A 103 19.11 31.44 2.56
C SER A 103 17.88 31.94 3.30
N SER A 104 16.96 31.05 3.69
CA SER A 104 15.74 31.38 4.42
C SER A 104 15.30 30.13 5.20
N PRO A 105 15.73 29.98 6.47
CA PRO A 105 15.53 28.75 7.24
C PRO A 105 14.04 28.41 7.54
N ASN A 106 13.12 29.30 7.18
CA ASN A 106 11.67 29.08 7.26
C ASN A 106 11.02 28.74 5.91
N THR A 107 11.80 28.57 4.85
CA THR A 107 11.31 28.27 3.51
C THR A 107 11.72 26.87 3.12
N THR A 108 10.73 26.03 2.82
CA THR A 108 10.95 24.68 2.29
C THR A 108 11.18 24.73 0.79
N VAL A 109 12.19 24.01 0.32
CA VAL A 109 12.42 23.75 -1.10
C VAL A 109 12.33 22.25 -1.36
N VAL A 110 11.85 21.86 -2.53
CA VAL A 110 11.70 20.45 -2.90
C VAL A 110 12.52 20.15 -4.15
N SER A 111 12.99 18.92 -4.26
CA SER A 111 13.58 18.41 -5.49
C SER A 111 12.48 18.04 -6.50
N ASP A 112 12.89 17.77 -7.75
CA ASP A 112 12.08 16.95 -8.65
C ASP A 112 11.88 15.55 -8.06
N TYR A 113 10.89 14.82 -8.58
CA TYR A 113 10.74 13.41 -8.25
C TYR A 113 11.83 12.57 -8.92
N SER A 114 12.25 11.53 -8.23
CA SER A 114 13.07 10.45 -8.80
C SER A 114 12.37 9.82 -10.02
N PRO A 115 13.13 9.11 -10.87
CA PRO A 115 12.55 8.10 -11.75
C PRO A 115 11.65 7.16 -10.94
N ALA A 116 10.54 6.73 -11.55
CA ALA A 116 9.64 5.79 -10.90
C ALA A 116 10.30 4.42 -10.76
N SER A 117 10.04 3.76 -9.63
CA SER A 117 10.39 2.36 -9.39
C SER A 117 9.12 1.57 -9.09
N GLN A 118 9.17 0.25 -9.22
CA GLN A 118 8.01 -0.62 -9.10
C GLN A 118 8.24 -1.77 -8.13
N PHE A 119 7.14 -2.27 -7.57
CA PHE A 119 7.09 -3.52 -6.84
C PHE A 119 5.70 -4.13 -7.01
N THR A 120 5.59 -5.44 -6.78
CA THR A 120 4.31 -6.16 -6.86
C THR A 120 4.02 -6.78 -5.51
N THR A 121 2.86 -6.48 -4.93
CA THR A 121 2.40 -7.10 -3.69
C THR A 121 2.15 -8.59 -3.88
N LEU A 122 2.25 -9.35 -2.80
CA LEU A 122 2.03 -10.80 -2.84
C LEU A 122 0.54 -11.13 -3.02
N ALA A 123 0.25 -12.39 -3.39
CA ALA A 123 -1.10 -12.90 -3.37
C ALA A 123 -1.70 -12.83 -1.94
N PRO A 124 -3.01 -12.60 -1.79
CA PRO A 124 -3.64 -12.57 -0.48
C PRO A 124 -3.47 -13.92 0.22
N PRO A 125 -3.34 -13.94 1.56
CA PRO A 125 -3.26 -15.19 2.30
C PRO A 125 -4.53 -16.02 2.07
N PRO A 126 -4.43 -17.36 2.09
CA PRO A 126 -5.60 -18.22 1.99
C PRO A 126 -6.54 -17.98 3.18
N CYS A 127 -7.85 -18.09 2.97
CA CYS A 127 -8.82 -17.96 4.06
C CYS A 127 -8.52 -19.00 5.16
N PRO A 128 -8.60 -18.62 6.45
CA PRO A 128 -8.36 -19.59 7.52
C PRO A 128 -9.40 -20.72 7.48
N VAL A 129 -8.95 -21.95 7.77
CA VAL A 129 -9.81 -23.13 7.77
C VAL A 129 -10.67 -23.16 9.03
N PRO A 130 -11.99 -23.41 8.93
CA PRO A 130 -12.84 -23.58 10.10
C PRO A 130 -12.37 -24.75 10.99
N THR A 131 -12.43 -24.56 12.32
CA THR A 131 -12.09 -25.57 13.33
C THR A 131 -13.28 -25.82 14.26
N GLY A 132 -13.18 -26.80 15.16
CA GLY A 132 -14.26 -27.09 16.13
C GLY A 132 -15.55 -27.55 15.46
N LEU A 133 -15.44 -28.42 14.45
CA LEU A 133 -16.56 -28.96 13.68
C LEU A 133 -17.44 -29.83 14.59
N VAL A 134 -18.71 -29.48 14.74
CA VAL A 134 -19.69 -30.20 15.58
C VAL A 134 -20.96 -30.46 14.79
N SER A 135 -21.61 -31.59 15.07
CA SER A 135 -22.96 -31.91 14.59
C SER A 135 -23.89 -32.07 15.79
N SER A 136 -25.08 -31.49 15.71
CA SER A 136 -26.07 -31.41 16.80
C SER A 136 -27.49 -31.36 16.25
N ASN A 137 -28.49 -31.39 17.14
CA ASN A 137 -29.92 -31.31 16.77
C ASN A 137 -30.31 -32.27 15.64
N ILE A 138 -29.82 -33.52 15.71
CA ILE A 138 -30.03 -34.54 14.69
C ILE A 138 -31.46 -35.07 14.83
N THR A 139 -32.23 -34.96 13.76
CA THR A 139 -33.59 -35.49 13.66
C THR A 139 -33.65 -36.58 12.58
N GLN A 140 -34.86 -37.07 12.26
CA GLN A 140 -35.07 -38.03 11.18
C GLN A 140 -34.64 -37.48 9.80
N ASN A 141 -34.75 -36.17 9.57
CA ASN A 141 -34.55 -35.56 8.25
C ASN A 141 -33.72 -34.27 8.27
N SER A 142 -33.09 -33.94 9.40
CA SER A 142 -32.24 -32.76 9.52
C SER A 142 -31.12 -32.94 10.54
N ALA A 143 -30.10 -32.10 10.43
CA ALA A 143 -29.02 -31.97 11.42
C ALA A 143 -28.44 -30.56 11.36
N THR A 144 -28.04 -30.02 12.51
CA THR A 144 -27.30 -28.75 12.57
C THR A 144 -25.80 -29.04 12.61
N VAL A 145 -25.04 -28.40 11.72
CA VAL A 145 -23.58 -28.43 11.72
C VAL A 145 -23.03 -27.05 12.08
N SER A 146 -22.04 -26.99 12.96
CA SER A 146 -21.46 -25.74 13.45
C SER A 146 -19.94 -25.83 13.57
N TRP A 147 -19.30 -24.67 13.61
CA TRP A 147 -17.85 -24.53 13.72
C TRP A 147 -17.48 -23.26 14.49
N ALA A 148 -16.20 -23.15 14.86
CA ALA A 148 -15.66 -21.94 15.46
C ALA A 148 -15.67 -20.79 14.44
N ALA A 149 -16.04 -19.58 14.89
CA ALA A 149 -16.03 -18.41 14.03
C ALA A 149 -14.62 -18.09 13.53
N VAL A 150 -14.50 -17.83 12.22
CA VAL A 150 -13.24 -17.48 11.58
C VAL A 150 -13.14 -15.97 11.41
N SER A 151 -12.04 -15.38 11.90
CA SER A 151 -11.76 -13.95 11.74
C SER A 151 -11.61 -13.58 10.26
N GLY A 152 -12.24 -12.48 9.84
CA GLY A 152 -12.23 -12.04 8.43
C GLY A 152 -13.14 -12.85 7.49
N ALA A 153 -13.93 -13.80 8.02
CA ALA A 153 -14.93 -14.51 7.22
C ALA A 153 -16.09 -13.58 6.87
N VAL A 154 -16.47 -13.56 5.60
CA VAL A 154 -17.73 -12.97 5.13
C VAL A 154 -18.83 -14.01 4.89
N GLY A 155 -18.46 -15.29 4.95
CA GLY A 155 -19.38 -16.40 4.90
C GLY A 155 -18.64 -17.72 4.87
N TYR A 156 -19.39 -18.79 4.61
CA TYR A 156 -18.89 -20.15 4.56
C TYR A 156 -19.60 -20.94 3.48
N THR A 157 -18.87 -21.85 2.84
CA THR A 157 -19.44 -22.87 1.96
C THR A 157 -19.43 -24.19 2.72
N VAL A 158 -20.61 -24.75 2.98
CA VAL A 158 -20.78 -26.07 3.57
C VAL A 158 -21.12 -27.05 2.46
N GLN A 159 -20.45 -28.20 2.48
CA GLN A 159 -20.75 -29.32 1.59
C GLN A 159 -21.08 -30.55 2.41
N TYR A 160 -22.12 -31.28 2.02
CA TYR A 160 -22.51 -32.53 2.67
C TYR A 160 -22.98 -33.57 1.65
N LYS A 161 -22.80 -34.85 1.99
CA LYS A 161 -23.26 -35.99 1.20
C LYS A 161 -23.49 -37.20 2.07
N THR A 162 -24.27 -38.17 1.60
CA THR A 162 -24.31 -39.48 2.25
C THR A 162 -22.93 -40.16 2.13
N ALA A 163 -22.59 -41.04 3.06
CA ALA A 163 -21.32 -41.75 3.04
C ALA A 163 -21.13 -42.54 1.72
N ALA A 164 -22.22 -43.07 1.15
CA ALA A 164 -22.22 -43.82 -0.10
C ALA A 164 -22.20 -42.95 -1.37
N ALA A 165 -22.60 -41.68 -1.30
CA ALA A 165 -22.63 -40.80 -2.46
C ALA A 165 -21.22 -40.32 -2.86
N THR A 166 -21.04 -40.00 -4.14
CA THR A 166 -19.83 -39.36 -4.68
C THR A 166 -20.00 -37.86 -4.85
N THR A 167 -21.23 -37.40 -5.13
CA THR A 167 -21.57 -35.99 -5.34
C THR A 167 -21.88 -35.28 -4.03
N TRP A 168 -21.37 -34.05 -3.88
CA TRP A 168 -21.62 -33.20 -2.73
C TRP A 168 -22.77 -32.22 -3.00
N THR A 169 -23.70 -32.11 -2.06
CA THR A 169 -24.61 -30.97 -1.98
C THR A 169 -23.88 -29.78 -1.37
N THR A 170 -24.07 -28.59 -1.93
CA THR A 170 -23.37 -27.36 -1.50
C THR A 170 -24.38 -26.31 -1.05
N ILE A 171 -24.14 -25.68 0.09
CA ILE A 171 -24.89 -24.53 0.59
C ILE A 171 -23.93 -23.43 1.05
N SER A 172 -24.40 -22.18 1.02
CA SER A 172 -23.66 -21.02 1.51
C SER A 172 -24.39 -20.41 2.69
N VAL A 173 -23.64 -20.06 3.74
CA VAL A 173 -24.17 -19.41 4.94
C VAL A 173 -23.27 -18.24 5.35
N THR A 174 -23.83 -17.25 6.03
CA THR A 174 -23.09 -16.07 6.54
C THR A 174 -22.69 -16.21 8.00
N THR A 175 -23.24 -17.21 8.71
CA THR A 175 -22.96 -17.50 10.12
C THR A 175 -22.13 -18.78 10.25
N ASN A 176 -21.63 -19.06 11.46
CA ASN A 176 -20.80 -20.22 11.76
C ASN A 176 -21.60 -21.52 12.04
N SER A 177 -22.79 -21.62 11.45
CA SER A 177 -23.69 -22.76 11.59
C SER A 177 -24.57 -22.90 10.35
N ALA A 178 -24.95 -24.13 10.04
CA ALA A 178 -25.90 -24.44 8.98
C ALA A 178 -26.87 -25.55 9.42
N ASN A 179 -28.16 -25.39 9.12
CA ASN A 179 -29.15 -26.45 9.27
C ASN A 179 -29.27 -27.22 7.95
N LEU A 180 -28.86 -28.49 7.97
CA LEU A 180 -28.97 -29.40 6.83
C LEU A 180 -30.36 -30.04 6.88
N THR A 181 -31.15 -29.88 5.82
CA THR A 181 -32.53 -30.42 5.74
C THR A 181 -32.66 -31.40 4.57
N GLY A 182 -33.74 -32.19 4.58
CA GLY A 182 -34.01 -33.19 3.54
C GLY A 182 -33.07 -34.40 3.62
N LEU A 183 -32.56 -34.71 4.82
CA LEU A 183 -31.70 -35.87 5.05
C LEU A 183 -32.54 -37.15 5.08
N LEU A 184 -31.91 -38.27 4.72
CA LEU A 184 -32.51 -39.59 4.79
C LEU A 184 -32.32 -40.19 6.20
N ALA A 185 -33.39 -40.76 6.74
CA ALA A 185 -33.37 -41.40 8.05
C ALA A 185 -32.36 -42.56 8.11
N GLY A 186 -31.71 -42.74 9.26
CA GLY A 186 -30.77 -43.86 9.49
C GLY A 186 -29.55 -43.86 8.57
N THR A 187 -29.25 -42.76 7.88
CA THR A 187 -28.18 -42.66 6.89
C THR A 187 -27.00 -41.88 7.44
N ALA A 188 -25.79 -42.41 7.28
CA ALA A 188 -24.56 -41.70 7.65
C ALA A 188 -24.22 -40.62 6.61
N TYR A 189 -23.84 -39.43 7.09
CA TYR A 189 -23.43 -38.30 6.27
C TYR A 189 -21.99 -37.89 6.56
N GLN A 190 -21.32 -37.39 5.53
CA GLN A 190 -20.06 -36.66 5.64
C GLN A 190 -20.35 -35.20 5.32
N TRP A 191 -19.72 -34.29 6.05
CA TRP A 191 -19.78 -32.86 5.77
C TRP A 191 -18.42 -32.22 5.92
N LYS A 192 -18.21 -31.12 5.21
CA LYS A 192 -17.03 -30.28 5.28
C LYS A 192 -17.44 -28.83 5.07
N VAL A 193 -16.64 -27.91 5.58
CA VAL A 193 -16.89 -26.47 5.45
C VAL A 193 -15.59 -25.77 5.12
N ARG A 194 -15.68 -24.71 4.31
CA ARG A 194 -14.59 -23.78 4.07
C ARG A 194 -15.06 -22.35 4.31
N THR A 195 -14.15 -21.51 4.77
CA THR A 195 -14.38 -20.08 4.91
C THR A 195 -14.40 -19.40 3.55
N VAL A 196 -15.31 -18.44 3.39
CA VAL A 196 -15.28 -17.45 2.32
C VAL A 196 -14.83 -16.14 2.98
N CYS A 197 -13.66 -15.65 2.59
CA CYS A 197 -13.11 -14.38 3.03
C CYS A 197 -13.10 -13.40 1.85
N VAL A 198 -13.09 -12.09 2.13
CA VAL A 198 -12.90 -11.11 1.06
C VAL A 198 -11.53 -11.32 0.44
N ALA A 199 -11.47 -11.44 -0.89
CA ALA A 199 -10.27 -10.97 -1.57
C ALA A 199 -10.18 -9.48 -1.25
N GLU A 200 -9.02 -8.99 -0.80
CA GLU A 200 -8.81 -7.57 -0.53
C GLU A 200 -9.08 -6.77 -1.81
N THR A 201 -10.34 -6.40 -2.00
CA THR A 201 -10.83 -5.58 -3.10
C THR A 201 -10.81 -4.18 -2.55
N ALA A 202 -10.19 -3.26 -3.29
CA ALA A 202 -9.94 -1.89 -2.86
C ALA A 202 -11.06 -1.34 -1.97
N GLY A 203 -10.75 -1.24 -0.67
CA GLY A 203 -11.45 -0.30 0.17
C GLY A 203 -11.31 1.04 -0.54
N THR A 204 -12.43 1.62 -0.95
CA THR A 204 -12.48 3.04 -1.25
C THR A 204 -11.74 3.74 -0.13
N PRO A 205 -10.68 4.53 -0.40
CA PRO A 205 -9.95 5.16 0.67
C PRO A 205 -10.91 6.13 1.38
N VAL A 206 -11.36 5.75 2.57
CA VAL A 206 -12.15 6.62 3.44
C VAL A 206 -11.17 7.60 4.06
N PHE A 207 -10.99 8.76 3.41
CA PHE A 207 -10.21 9.85 3.96
C PHE A 207 -11.07 10.65 4.94
N THR A 208 -10.83 10.51 6.24
CA THR A 208 -11.22 11.53 7.22
C THR A 208 -10.11 12.58 7.26
N VAL A 209 -10.35 13.74 6.62
CA VAL A 209 -9.52 14.92 6.80
C VAL A 209 -10.06 15.69 8.00
N ILE A 210 -9.37 15.66 9.14
CA ILE A 210 -9.63 16.58 10.25
C ILE A 210 -8.88 17.88 9.93
N PHE A 211 -9.59 18.88 9.43
CA PHE A 211 -9.08 20.25 9.44
C PHE A 211 -9.08 20.74 10.89
N HIS A 212 -7.89 20.93 11.45
CA HIS A 212 -7.75 21.72 12.67
C HIS A 212 -7.88 23.20 12.26
N ARG A 213 -8.71 23.94 13.01
CA ARG A 213 -8.94 25.38 12.81
C ARG A 213 -7.66 26.18 12.89
#